data_AF-A0A2E6WR71-F1
#
_entry.id   AF-A0A2E6WR71-F1
#
_cell.length_a   1.000
_cell.length_b   1.000
_cell.length_c   1.000
_cell.angle_alpha   90.00
_cell.angle_beta   90.00
_cell.angle_gamma   90.00
#
_symmetry.space_group_name_H-M   'P 1'
#
loop_
_entity.id
_entity.type
_entity.pdbx_description
1 polymer ?
#
loop_
_entity_poly.entity_id
_entity_poly.type
_entity_poly.pdbx_seq_one_letter_code
_entity_poly.pdbx_strand_id
1 'polypeptide(L)'
;MYINDKIRLKKVEINILLIQEHLESMQRDPYGLEFEPWHKEVDSIWKYIFKQIDCMKPDVQKKALEHIREPWTSYASHYVFSK
;
A
#
# COMPACT_ATOMS: atom_id res chain seq x y z
N MET A 1 1.51 22.56 6.28
CA MET A 1 2.00 21.22 5.88
C MET A 1 3.45 21.33 5.41
N TYR A 2 4.38 20.62 6.06
CA TYR A 2 5.82 20.69 5.74
C TYR A 2 6.11 20.07 4.37
N ILE A 3 7.17 20.53 3.69
CA ILE A 3 7.56 20.01 2.37
C ILE A 3 7.84 18.51 2.42
N ASN A 4 8.49 18.03 3.49
CA ASN A 4 8.75 16.59 3.68
C ASN A 4 7.45 15.79 3.79
N ASP A 5 6.45 16.28 4.54
CA ASP A 5 5.16 15.61 4.66
C ASP A 5 4.42 15.56 3.32
N LYS A 6 4.49 16.64 2.51
CA LYS A 6 3.95 16.66 1.14
C LYS A 6 4.58 15.58 0.27
N ILE A 7 5.90 15.46 0.30
CA ILE A 7 6.64 14.47 -0.48
C ILE A 7 6.28 13.04 -0.03
N ARG A 8 6.21 12.81 1.28
CA ARG A 8 5.82 11.50 1.83
C ARG A 8 4.40 11.13 1.46
N LEU A 9 3.45 12.07 1.58
CA LEU A 9 2.06 11.85 1.19
C LEU A 9 1.97 11.52 -0.31
N LYS A 10 2.72 12.23 -1.15
CA LYS A 10 2.75 11.95 -2.59
C LYS A 10 3.29 10.56 -2.91
N LYS A 11 4.31 10.11 -2.18
CA LYS A 11 4.85 8.75 -2.29
C LYS A 11 3.84 7.69 -1.87
N VAL A 12 3.06 7.96 -0.82
CA VAL A 12 1.97 7.06 -0.41
C VAL A 12 0.95 6.92 -1.54
N GLU A 13 0.48 8.03 -2.13
CA GLU A 13 -0.46 8.01 -3.26
C GLU A 13 0.07 7.19 -4.46
N ILE A 14 1.33 7.41 -4.86
CA ILE A 14 1.94 6.71 -5.99
C ILE A 14 2.03 5.20 -5.71
N ASN A 15 2.42 4.83 -4.50
CA ASN A 15 2.58 3.43 -4.13
C ASN A 15 1.24 2.69 -4.05
N ILE A 16 0.15 3.37 -3.69
CA ILE A 16 -1.19 2.78 -3.74
C ILE A 16 -1.56 2.41 -5.19
N LEU A 17 -1.26 3.28 -6.16
CA LEU A 17 -1.52 2.99 -7.57
C LEU A 17 -0.71 1.78 -8.05
N LEU A 18 0.56 1.67 -7.64
CA LEU A 18 1.40 0.52 -7.96
C LEU A 18 0.84 -0.78 -7.34
N ILE A 19 0.40 -0.73 -6.08
CA ILE A 19 -0.28 -1.87 -5.45
C ILE A 19 -1.52 -2.28 -6.24
N GLN A 20 -2.34 -1.33 -6.71
CA GLN A 20 -3.52 -1.65 -7.50
C GLN A 20 -3.17 -2.41 -8.79
N GLU A 21 -2.12 -1.98 -9.50
CA GLU A 21 -1.65 -2.67 -10.71
C GLU A 21 -1.20 -4.11 -10.44
N HIS A 22 -0.42 -4.34 -9.37
CA HIS A 22 -0.02 -5.68 -8.96
C HIS A 22 -1.23 -6.54 -8.56
N LEU A 23 -2.18 -5.98 -7.80
CA LEU A 23 -3.37 -6.71 -7.38
C LEU A 23 -4.25 -7.12 -8.57
N GLU A 24 -4.43 -6.25 -9.56
CA GLU A 24 -5.13 -6.59 -10.79
C GLU A 24 -4.43 -7.74 -11.53
N SER A 25 -3.10 -7.72 -11.58
CA SER A 25 -2.30 -8.76 -12.22
C SER A 25 -2.43 -10.11 -11.49
N MET A 26 -2.34 -10.10 -10.16
CA MET A 26 -2.54 -11.27 -9.31
C MET A 26 -3.95 -11.85 -9.42
N GLN A 27 -4.98 -11.01 -9.56
CA GLN A 27 -6.36 -11.46 -9.74
C GLN A 27 -6.61 -12.08 -11.12
N ARG A 28 -5.90 -11.62 -12.16
CA ARG A 28 -6.00 -12.18 -13.52
C ARG A 28 -5.33 -13.54 -13.64
N ASP A 29 -4.24 -13.76 -12.92
CA ASP A 29 -3.49 -15.02 -12.95
C ASP A 29 -3.13 -15.54 -11.54
N PRO A 30 -4.12 -16.05 -10.79
CA PRO A 30 -3.92 -16.46 -9.39
C PRO A 30 -3.07 -17.73 -9.23
N TYR A 31 -2.88 -18.49 -10.31
CA TYR A 31 -2.02 -19.68 -10.32
C TYR A 31 -0.73 -19.46 -11.14
N GLY A 32 -0.49 -18.21 -11.54
CA GLY A 32 0.69 -17.81 -12.29
C GLY A 32 1.97 -17.95 -11.47
N LEU A 33 3.08 -18.22 -12.16
CA LEU A 33 4.40 -18.29 -11.53
C LEU A 33 4.81 -16.96 -10.87
N GLU A 34 4.25 -15.86 -11.37
CA GLU A 34 4.51 -14.49 -10.91
C GLU A 34 3.64 -14.07 -9.72
N PHE A 35 2.63 -14.86 -9.32
CA PHE A 35 1.75 -14.53 -8.21
C PHE A 35 2.52 -14.30 -6.90
N GLU A 36 3.38 -15.25 -6.53
CA GLU A 36 4.18 -15.18 -5.30
C GLU A 36 5.19 -14.01 -5.31
N PRO A 37 5.96 -13.76 -6.39
CA PRO A 37 6.76 -12.55 -6.55
C PRO A 37 5.96 -11.26 -6.37
N TRP A 38 4.83 -11.09 -7.05
CA TRP A 38 3.99 -9.89 -6.94
C TRP A 38 3.42 -9.71 -5.54
N HIS A 39 2.98 -10.80 -4.91
CA HIS A 39 2.46 -10.74 -3.56
C HIS A 39 3.52 -10.22 -2.57
N LYS A 40 4.77 -10.70 -2.68
CA LYS A 40 5.90 -10.21 -1.87
C LYS A 40 6.25 -8.75 -2.15
N GLU A 41 6.11 -8.32 -3.39
CA GLU A 41 6.32 -6.92 -3.78
C GLU A 41 5.25 -6.01 -3.15
N VAL A 42 3.98 -6.38 -3.26
CA VAL A 42 2.85 -5.67 -2.61
C VAL A 42 3.06 -5.57 -1.10
N ASP A 43 3.45 -6.66 -0.44
CA ASP A 43 3.81 -6.68 1.00
C ASP A 43 4.91 -5.68 1.35
N SER A 44 5.94 -5.59 0.50
CA SER A 44 7.08 -4.70 0.69
C SER A 44 6.68 -3.24 0.50
N ILE A 45 5.83 -2.96 -0.48
CA ILE A 45 5.29 -1.62 -0.72
C ILE A 45 4.42 -1.18 0.46
N TRP A 46 3.57 -2.05 1.01
CA TRP A 46 2.77 -1.75 2.21
C TRP A 46 3.64 -1.39 3.41
N LYS A 47 4.67 -2.18 3.71
CA LYS A 47 5.64 -1.88 4.78
C LYS A 47 6.29 -0.51 4.58
N TYR A 48 6.64 -0.17 3.34
CA TYR A 48 7.21 1.13 3.03
C TYR A 48 6.19 2.27 3.22
N ILE A 49 4.93 2.10 2.80
CA ILE A 49 3.85 3.07 3.02
C ILE A 49 3.69 3.38 4.50
N PHE A 50 3.56 2.36 5.36
CA PHE A 50 3.42 2.57 6.80
C PHE A 50 4.63 3.28 7.40
N LYS A 51 5.85 2.95 6.97
CA LYS A 51 7.07 3.66 7.37
C LYS A 51 7.05 5.15 6.95
N GLN A 52 6.51 5.48 5.77
CA GLN A 52 6.36 6.88 5.37
C GLN A 52 5.36 7.61 6.25
N ILE A 53 4.22 6.99 6.53
CA ILE A 53 3.14 7.54 7.37
C ILE A 53 3.63 7.80 8.81
N ASP A 54 4.40 6.87 9.39
CA ASP A 54 4.98 7.00 10.73
C ASP A 54 5.93 8.21 10.86
N CYS A 55 6.57 8.60 9.76
CA CYS A 55 7.46 9.76 9.71
C CYS A 55 6.74 11.11 9.47
N MET A 56 5.41 11.14 9.39
CA MET A 56 4.63 12.36 9.15
C MET A 56 4.15 13.00 10.46
N LYS A 57 3.85 14.29 10.44
CA LYS A 57 3.18 14.95 11.57
C LYS A 57 1.75 14.42 11.77
N PRO A 58 1.20 14.45 13.01
CA PRO A 58 -0.09 13.83 13.34
C PRO A 58 -1.25 14.18 12.40
N ASP A 59 -1.39 15.45 12.01
CA ASP A 59 -2.48 15.89 11.12
C ASP A 59 -2.39 15.25 9.72
N VAL A 60 -1.17 15.15 9.18
CA VAL A 60 -0.94 14.56 7.85
C VAL A 60 -0.96 13.04 7.94
N GLN A 61 -0.43 12.48 9.03
CA GLN A 61 -0.47 11.06 9.33
C GLN A 61 -1.92 10.56 9.35
N LYS A 62 -2.82 11.26 10.06
CA LYS A 62 -4.25 10.94 10.09
C LYS A 62 -4.85 10.93 8.69
N LYS A 63 -4.59 11.97 7.89
CA LYS A 63 -5.07 12.06 6.51
C LYS A 63 -4.55 10.91 5.64
N ALA A 64 -3.27 10.54 5.79
CA ALA A 64 -2.67 9.45 5.05
C ALA A 64 -3.27 8.09 5.45
N LEU A 65 -3.51 7.87 6.75
CA LEU A 65 -4.18 6.68 7.27
C LEU A 65 -5.63 6.56 6.78
N GLU A 66 -6.37 7.66 6.74
CA GLU A 66 -7.72 7.71 6.15
C GLU A 66 -7.69 7.35 4.66
N HIS A 67 -6.69 7.83 3.93
CA HIS A 67 -6.53 7.54 2.51
C HIS A 67 -6.19 6.07 2.21
N ILE A 68 -5.31 5.45 3.00
CA ILE A 68 -4.93 4.05 2.80
C ILE A 68 -5.92 3.05 3.41
N ARG A 69 -6.90 3.50 4.19
CA ARG A 69 -7.78 2.64 4.98
C ARG A 69 -8.42 1.54 4.13
N GLU A 70 -9.16 1.93 3.10
CA GLU A 70 -9.91 0.98 2.27
C GLU A 70 -9.00 0.07 1.43
N PRO A 71 -7.98 0.60 0.70
CA PRO A 71 -7.04 -0.25 -0.02
C PRO A 71 -6.30 -1.26 0.87
N TRP A 72 -5.92 -0.84 2.09
CA TRP A 72 -5.26 -1.73 3.05
C TRP A 72 -6.21 -2.80 3.57
N THR A 73 -7.42 -2.45 4.02
CA THR A 73 -8.35 -3.43 4.60
C THR A 73 -8.80 -4.46 3.57
N SER A 74 -9.01 -4.03 2.32
CA SER A 74 -9.32 -4.94 1.21
C SER A 74 -8.16 -5.92 0.97
N TYR A 75 -6.94 -5.42 0.79
CA TYR A 75 -5.75 -6.27 0.63
C TYR A 75 -5.54 -7.24 1.80
N ALA A 76 -5.56 -6.73 3.03
CA ALA A 76 -5.29 -7.53 4.22
C ALA A 76 -6.32 -8.64 4.42
N SER A 77 -7.60 -8.37 4.13
CA SER A 77 -8.66 -9.38 4.23
C SER A 77 -8.46 -10.53 3.23
N HIS A 78 -8.00 -10.24 2.02
CA HIS A 78 -7.84 -11.25 0.97
C HIS A 78 -6.52 -12.02 1.02
N TYR A 79 -5.42 -11.37 1.42
CA TYR A 79 -4.08 -11.93 1.23
C TYR A 79 -3.27 -12.10 2.52
N VAL A 80 -3.62 -11.38 3.58
CA VAL A 80 -2.89 -11.43 4.87
C VAL A 80 -3.61 -12.32 5.88
N PHE A 81 -4.92 -12.10 6.04
CA PHE A 81 -5.73 -12.77 7.07
C PHE A 81 -6.48 -14.01 6.57
N SER A 82 -6.62 -14.19 5.25
CA SER A 82 -7.30 -15.35 4.66
C SER A 82 -6.46 -16.64 4.66
N LYS A 83 -5.47 -16.75 5.54
CA LYS A 83 -4.62 -17.94 5.70
C LYS A 83 -5.09 -18.83 6.85
#